data_AF-A0A2V8TJH0-F1
#
_entry.id   AF-A0A2V8TJH0-F1
#
_cell.length_a   1.000
_cell.length_b   1.000
_cell.length_c   1.000
_cell.angle_alpha   90.00
_cell.angle_beta   90.00
_cell.angle_gamma   90.00
#
_symmetry.space_group_name_H-M   'P 1'
#
loop_
_entity.id
_entity.type
_entity.pdbx_description
1 polymer ?
#
loop_
_entity_poly.entity_id
_entity_poly.type
_entity_poly.pdbx_seq_one_letter_code
_entity_poly.pdbx_strand_id
1 'polypeptide(L)'
;DPSLPALPVFPLAMSLEIMAEAAILAMPGRLPVGLRRVRVHRWLAFAAPQVTIEIAAAPRRGGGEVEVRISELCDGEAGGPAQLTVEGTVVLGDRFPEASPTPPLEIGAPRPFRWTPEELYAEGRLHGMFHGPSFRGVVSIDRAAENGASGTLRVLPRHGLFRSQASPAFVLDPVLLDAASQVVGYWTANALEHGFVVFPVGFERLDLYAPPLPPGARASCRIAGRSVGREQILADLEIASEDGTPLGRISGWEVKRMDLPDRLYAYRLAPREFILSTPFPAPAPARGGVICCRLDLPERLMEADGRIWREGLAHLVLSRGERETWRALPGAPATKTDWLLARLAAKDAVRLFLKEQRGLMVYAADVEIGADGLGRPVASGSWTGRAGGAPVLSMTCGGGVAVAVAGDGRRDSGLGIDAGRFGRSGPRLEETDFSPEERELLGALAQAEREEWTLRMACAKEAGKKALGRDAAADPGPVRAIAIDAVQGTVRLGMGGAPAGNLTAWTGRHGDLVVATALSGGGP
;
A
#
# COMPACT_ATOMS: atom_id res chain seq x y z
N ASP A 1 -12.03 -10.55 8.21
CA ASP A 1 -12.85 -9.62 9.00
C ASP A 1 -13.55 -8.67 8.01
N PRO A 2 -14.87 -8.79 7.80
CA PRO A 2 -15.60 -7.94 6.84
C PRO A 2 -15.66 -6.47 7.28
N SER A 3 -15.38 -6.17 8.55
CA SER A 3 -15.36 -4.80 9.09
C SER A 3 -13.99 -4.14 8.99
N LEU A 4 -12.99 -4.82 8.43
CA LEU A 4 -11.62 -4.32 8.35
C LEU A 4 -11.41 -3.56 7.04
N PRO A 5 -11.33 -2.22 7.07
CA PRO A 5 -11.19 -1.44 5.84
C PRO A 5 -9.74 -1.48 5.32
N ALA A 6 -9.60 -1.24 4.01
CA ALA A 6 -8.34 -0.76 3.43
C ALA A 6 -8.00 0.64 4.00
N LEU A 7 -6.81 1.17 3.69
CA LEU A 7 -6.38 2.49 4.20
C LEU A 7 -7.29 3.60 3.64
N PRO A 8 -8.09 4.29 4.48
CA PRO A 8 -8.84 5.45 4.04
C PRO A 8 -7.90 6.65 3.92
N VAL A 9 -8.04 7.42 2.85
CA VAL A 9 -7.35 8.70 2.65
C VAL A 9 -8.39 9.81 2.69
N PHE A 10 -8.14 10.84 3.50
CA PHE A 10 -9.02 11.99 3.61
C PHE A 10 -8.96 12.80 2.30
N PRO A 11 -10.09 13.01 1.60
CA PRO A 11 -10.07 13.68 0.30
C PRO A 11 -9.60 15.13 0.42
N LEU A 12 -8.79 15.59 -0.55
CA LEU A 12 -8.38 17.00 -0.62
C LEU A 12 -9.59 17.93 -0.62
N ALA A 13 -10.65 17.57 -1.34
CA ALA A 13 -11.86 18.39 -1.39
C ALA A 13 -12.51 18.62 -0.01
N MET A 14 -12.43 17.64 0.90
CA MET A 14 -12.87 17.83 2.29
C MET A 14 -11.94 18.78 3.07
N SER A 15 -10.64 18.78 2.78
CA SER A 15 -9.74 19.81 3.31
C SER A 15 -10.10 21.21 2.79
N LEU A 16 -10.57 21.36 1.54
CA LEU A 16 -11.02 22.64 1.01
C LEU A 16 -12.27 23.15 1.74
N GLU A 17 -13.20 22.25 2.08
CA GLU A 17 -14.36 22.57 2.90
C GLU A 17 -13.94 23.05 4.31
N ILE A 18 -13.02 22.34 4.96
CA ILE A 18 -12.46 22.75 6.26
C ILE A 18 -11.84 24.16 6.15
N MET A 19 -11.11 24.44 5.07
CA MET A 19 -10.52 25.76 4.85
C MET A 19 -11.58 26.84 4.69
N ALA A 20 -12.63 26.57 3.89
CA ALA A 20 -13.73 27.49 3.66
C ALA A 20 -14.51 27.80 4.94
N GLU A 21 -14.85 26.78 5.72
CA GLU A 21 -15.49 26.88 7.03
C GLU A 21 -14.64 27.70 8.02
N ALA A 22 -13.34 27.41 8.12
CA ALA A 22 -12.43 28.16 8.99
C ALA A 22 -12.32 29.64 8.57
N ALA A 23 -12.36 29.93 7.26
CA ALA A 23 -12.30 31.29 6.75
C ALA A 23 -13.56 32.10 7.08
N ILE A 24 -14.76 31.52 6.97
CA ILE A 24 -16.00 32.21 7.34
C ILE A 24 -16.12 32.43 8.86
N LEU A 25 -15.53 31.53 9.67
CA LEU A 25 -15.42 31.75 11.11
C LEU A 25 -14.46 32.91 11.44
N ALA A 26 -13.35 33.02 10.71
CA ALA A 26 -12.40 34.12 10.87
C ALA A 26 -12.92 35.47 10.35
N MET A 27 -13.85 35.46 9.39
CA MET A 27 -14.51 36.65 8.83
C MET A 27 -16.04 36.44 8.68
N PRO A 28 -16.80 36.55 9.78
CA PRO A 28 -18.24 36.30 9.77
C PRO A 28 -19.03 37.20 8.81
N GLY A 29 -20.12 36.66 8.26
CA GLY A 29 -21.03 37.40 7.35
C GLY A 29 -20.57 37.48 5.89
N ARG A 30 -19.42 36.88 5.56
CA ARG A 30 -18.90 36.76 4.19
C ARG A 30 -19.08 35.32 3.69
N LEU A 31 -19.11 35.13 2.38
CA LEU A 31 -19.14 33.80 1.76
C LEU A 31 -17.88 33.48 0.96
N PRO A 32 -17.45 32.21 0.88
CA PRO A 32 -16.37 31.79 0.01
C PRO A 32 -16.78 31.90 -1.46
N VAL A 33 -15.98 32.67 -2.21
CA VAL A 33 -16.11 32.85 -3.66
C VAL A 33 -14.93 32.24 -4.42
N GLY A 34 -13.95 31.70 -3.71
CA GLY A 34 -12.85 30.96 -4.33
C GLY A 34 -11.74 30.56 -3.38
N LEU A 35 -10.79 29.81 -3.90
CA LEU A 35 -9.54 29.42 -3.23
C LEU A 35 -8.34 29.68 -4.15
N ARG A 36 -7.17 29.99 -3.57
CA ARG A 36 -5.94 30.33 -4.30
C ARG A 36 -4.76 29.56 -3.74
N ARG A 37 -3.85 29.17 -4.63
CA ARG A 37 -2.53 28.59 -4.32
C ARG A 37 -2.63 27.47 -3.28
N VAL A 38 -3.55 26.54 -3.49
CA VAL A 38 -3.69 25.39 -2.60
C VAL A 38 -2.56 24.43 -2.88
N ARG A 39 -1.91 23.96 -1.80
CA ARG A 39 -0.81 23.00 -1.85
C ARG A 39 -1.02 21.90 -0.83
N VAL A 40 -0.78 20.67 -1.26
CA VAL A 40 -0.79 19.47 -0.42
C VAL A 40 0.66 19.02 -0.26
N HIS A 41 1.14 19.10 0.98
CA HIS A 41 2.48 18.65 1.37
C HIS A 41 2.47 17.18 1.79
N ARG A 42 1.34 16.73 2.36
CA ARG A 42 1.14 15.36 2.82
C ARG A 42 -0.34 15.01 2.79
N TRP A 43 -0.68 13.85 2.23
CA TRP A 43 -2.04 13.33 2.30
C TRP A 43 -2.36 12.86 3.71
N LEU A 44 -3.52 13.27 4.23
CA LEU A 44 -4.06 12.80 5.49
C LEU A 44 -4.61 11.38 5.30
N ALA A 45 -3.97 10.39 5.90
CA ALA A 45 -4.38 8.99 5.80
C ALA A 45 -4.70 8.42 7.19
N PHE A 46 -5.78 7.66 7.29
CA PHE A 46 -6.23 7.06 8.56
C PHE A 46 -5.48 5.75 8.83
N ALA A 47 -4.15 5.85 8.99
CA ALA A 47 -3.30 4.73 9.42
C ALA A 47 -3.54 4.36 10.90
N ALA A 48 -4.05 5.31 11.67
CA ALA A 48 -4.57 5.13 13.03
C ALA A 48 -6.11 5.26 13.04
N PRO A 49 -6.80 4.78 14.10
CA PRO A 49 -8.26 4.91 14.22
C PRO A 49 -8.76 6.36 14.23
N GLN A 50 -7.89 7.29 14.60
CA GLN A 50 -8.16 8.73 14.66
C GLN A 50 -6.95 9.48 14.10
N VAL A 51 -7.23 10.61 13.45
CA VAL A 51 -6.24 11.61 13.05
C VAL A 51 -6.69 12.93 13.66
N THR A 52 -5.80 13.57 14.41
CA THR A 52 -6.05 14.89 14.99
C THR A 52 -5.38 15.94 14.12
N ILE A 53 -6.12 16.99 13.77
CA ILE A 53 -5.60 18.09 12.96
C ILE A 53 -5.74 19.43 13.70
N GLU A 54 -4.79 20.31 13.46
CA GLU A 54 -4.86 21.73 13.83
C GLU A 54 -5.19 22.54 12.57
N ILE A 55 -6.08 23.52 12.71
CA ILE A 55 -6.48 24.43 11.64
C ILE A 55 -6.16 25.85 12.08
N ALA A 56 -5.28 26.53 11.35
CA ALA A 56 -4.94 27.93 11.57
C ALA A 56 -5.51 28.77 10.43
N ALA A 57 -6.34 29.77 10.75
CA ALA A 57 -6.93 30.69 9.79
C ALA A 57 -6.57 32.14 10.16
N ALA A 58 -5.89 32.84 9.25
CA ALA A 58 -5.37 34.20 9.46
C ALA A 58 -5.89 35.15 8.36
N PRO A 59 -6.77 36.12 8.69
CA PRO A 59 -7.18 37.14 7.74
C PRO A 59 -5.99 37.96 7.23
N ARG A 60 -5.93 38.20 5.91
CA ARG A 60 -4.88 39.00 5.27
C ARG A 60 -5.17 40.50 5.35
N ARG A 61 -4.11 41.30 5.36
CA ARG A 61 -4.20 42.77 5.23
C ARG A 61 -4.76 43.12 3.85
N GLY A 62 -5.84 43.90 3.79
CA GLY A 62 -6.55 44.24 2.55
C GLY A 62 -8.00 43.76 2.50
N GLY A 63 -8.39 42.84 3.40
CA GLY A 63 -9.76 42.34 3.52
C GLY A 63 -10.15 41.33 2.44
N GLY A 64 -11.06 40.42 2.77
CA GLY A 64 -11.64 39.46 1.81
C GLY A 64 -10.75 38.26 1.46
N GLU A 65 -9.58 38.10 2.09
CA GLU A 65 -8.75 36.90 1.95
C GLU A 65 -8.36 36.36 3.33
N VAL A 66 -8.39 35.04 3.50
CA VAL A 66 -7.95 34.33 4.71
C VAL A 66 -6.95 33.27 4.32
N GLU A 67 -5.76 33.33 4.89
CA GLU A 67 -4.77 32.26 4.75
C GLU A 67 -5.10 31.13 5.71
N VAL A 68 -5.19 29.89 5.21
CA VAL A 68 -5.54 28.73 6.02
C VAL A 68 -4.48 27.65 5.88
N ARG A 69 -4.08 27.08 7.01
CA ARG A 69 -3.13 25.97 7.13
C ARG A 69 -3.78 24.85 7.94
N ILE A 70 -3.66 23.62 7.45
CA ILE A 70 -4.09 22.40 8.14
C ILE A 70 -2.85 21.57 8.44
N SER A 71 -2.65 21.21 9.70
CA SER A 71 -1.52 20.41 10.15
C SER A 71 -1.99 19.14 10.86
N GLU A 72 -1.36 18.01 10.59
CA GLU A 72 -1.56 16.75 11.33
C GLU A 72 -0.79 16.84 12.66
N LEU A 73 -1.48 16.64 13.78
CA LEU A 73 -0.86 16.56 15.10
C LEU A 73 -0.36 15.13 15.32
N CYS A 74 0.90 14.98 15.71
CA CYS A 74 1.49 13.68 15.98
C CYS A 74 1.06 13.18 17.36
N ASP A 75 0.14 12.20 17.39
CA ASP A 75 -0.27 11.56 18.64
C ASP A 75 0.83 10.60 19.15
N GLY A 76 1.51 10.99 20.23
CA GLY A 76 2.50 10.18 20.97
C GLY A 76 2.93 10.88 22.26
N GLU A 77 3.39 10.12 23.28
CA GLU A 77 3.78 10.67 24.61
C GLU A 77 4.85 11.78 24.54
N ALA A 78 5.61 11.84 23.46
CA ALA A 78 6.65 12.85 23.23
C ALA A 78 6.18 14.09 22.43
N GLY A 79 4.92 14.18 21.99
CA GLY A 79 4.36 15.34 21.29
C GLY A 79 5.24 15.84 20.13
N GLY A 80 5.23 15.14 18.99
CA GLY A 80 5.98 15.58 17.81
C GLY A 80 5.44 16.90 17.23
N PRO A 81 6.26 17.66 16.48
CA PRO A 81 5.80 18.90 15.87
C PRO A 81 4.66 18.63 14.88
N ALA A 82 3.66 19.52 14.86
CA ALA A 82 2.58 19.50 13.90
C ALA A 82 3.14 19.50 12.46
N GLN A 83 2.66 18.58 11.62
CA GLN A 83 3.14 18.45 10.25
C GLN A 83 2.15 19.12 9.31
N LEU A 84 2.63 20.12 8.56
CA LEU A 84 1.80 20.79 7.55
C LEU A 84 1.31 19.78 6.51
N THR A 85 0.00 19.75 6.29
CA THR A 85 -0.63 18.84 5.32
C THR A 85 -1.15 19.61 4.11
N VAL A 86 -1.95 20.65 4.34
CA VAL A 86 -2.59 21.46 3.30
C VAL A 86 -2.49 22.92 3.68
N GLU A 87 -2.21 23.79 2.72
CA GLU A 87 -2.29 25.24 2.89
C GLU A 87 -2.89 25.91 1.65
N GLY A 88 -3.39 27.13 1.83
CA GLY A 88 -3.83 27.98 0.73
C GLY A 88 -4.53 29.24 1.24
N THR A 89 -5.13 29.99 0.32
CA THR A 89 -5.87 31.22 0.64
C THR A 89 -7.32 31.07 0.21
N VAL A 90 -8.26 31.28 1.14
CA VAL A 90 -9.70 31.38 0.84
C VAL A 90 -10.03 32.82 0.52
N VAL A 91 -10.79 33.03 -0.55
CA VAL A 91 -11.28 34.34 -1.00
C VAL A 91 -12.75 34.47 -0.61
N LEU A 92 -13.08 35.57 0.06
CA LEU A 92 -14.39 35.84 0.65
C LEU A 92 -15.04 37.09 0.02
N GLY A 93 -16.29 36.96 -0.42
CA GLY A 93 -17.11 38.02 -1.00
C GLY A 93 -18.43 38.22 -0.27
N ASP A 94 -19.19 39.25 -0.69
CA ASP A 94 -20.55 39.53 -0.21
C ASP A 94 -21.62 38.83 -1.06
N ARG A 95 -21.27 38.42 -2.28
CA ARG A 95 -22.08 37.60 -3.18
C ARG A 95 -21.18 36.81 -4.13
N PHE A 96 -21.71 35.76 -4.75
CA PHE A 96 -21.00 35.09 -5.84
C PHE A 96 -20.78 36.06 -7.00
N PRO A 97 -19.57 36.10 -7.59
CA PRO A 97 -19.29 36.90 -8.76
C PRO A 97 -20.03 36.35 -9.98
N GLU A 98 -20.37 37.22 -10.93
CA GLU A 98 -20.83 36.77 -12.25
C GLU A 98 -19.68 36.07 -12.98
N ALA A 99 -19.97 34.92 -13.59
CA ALA A 99 -19.00 34.19 -14.36
C ALA A 99 -18.69 34.97 -15.66
N SER A 100 -17.43 35.38 -15.83
CA SER A 100 -16.99 35.92 -17.12
C SER A 100 -17.21 34.88 -18.23
N PRO A 101 -17.78 35.26 -19.39
CA PRO A 101 -17.90 34.37 -20.53
C PRO A 101 -16.48 34.02 -21.02
N THR A 102 -16.13 32.74 -20.92
CA THR A 102 -14.90 32.19 -21.48
C THR A 102 -15.27 31.12 -22.49
N PRO A 103 -14.46 30.92 -23.55
CA PRO A 103 -14.60 29.75 -24.41
C PRO A 103 -14.53 28.47 -23.55
N PRO A 104 -15.31 27.42 -23.89
CA PRO A 104 -15.18 26.13 -23.22
C PRO A 104 -13.76 25.59 -23.35
N LEU A 105 -13.33 24.77 -22.39
CA LEU A 105 -12.02 24.11 -22.48
C LEU A 105 -11.89 23.24 -23.74
N GLU A 106 -10.79 23.43 -24.47
CA GLU A 106 -10.40 22.65 -25.63
C GLU A 106 -9.74 21.34 -25.19
N ILE A 107 -10.43 20.22 -25.44
CA ILE A 107 -10.00 18.88 -25.00
C ILE A 107 -9.38 18.03 -26.11
N GLY A 108 -9.33 18.55 -27.34
CA GLY A 108 -8.71 17.89 -28.50
C GLY A 108 -9.57 16.80 -29.17
N ALA A 109 -8.93 15.99 -30.02
CA ALA A 109 -9.62 14.98 -30.82
C ALA A 109 -10.24 13.87 -29.95
N PRO A 110 -11.46 13.40 -30.27
CA PRO A 110 -12.10 12.31 -29.53
C PRO A 110 -11.23 11.04 -29.49
N ARG A 111 -11.27 10.35 -28.35
CA ARG A 111 -10.65 9.03 -28.16
C ARG A 111 -11.70 8.03 -27.64
N PRO A 112 -11.57 6.73 -27.95
CA PRO A 112 -12.40 5.71 -27.33
C PRO A 112 -12.27 5.76 -25.81
N PHE A 113 -13.40 5.60 -25.12
CA PHE A 113 -13.45 5.42 -23.67
C PHE A 113 -13.88 3.99 -23.38
N ARG A 114 -13.13 3.31 -22.50
CA ARG A 114 -13.19 1.85 -22.38
C ARG A 114 -14.13 1.31 -21.30
N TRP A 115 -14.86 2.18 -20.59
CA TRP A 115 -15.74 1.79 -19.48
C TRP A 115 -17.17 2.30 -19.69
N THR A 116 -18.15 1.45 -19.41
CA THR A 116 -19.55 1.92 -19.32
C THR A 116 -19.80 2.60 -17.96
N PRO A 117 -20.89 3.38 -17.81
CA PRO A 117 -21.28 4.01 -16.54
C PRO A 117 -21.29 3.04 -15.34
N GLU A 118 -21.77 1.82 -15.53
CA GLU A 118 -21.87 0.77 -14.51
C GLU A 118 -20.48 0.24 -14.09
N GLU A 119 -19.46 0.42 -14.91
CA GLU A 119 -18.11 -0.12 -14.69
C GLU A 119 -17.19 0.88 -13.97
N LEU A 120 -17.53 2.18 -13.98
CA LEU A 120 -16.71 3.25 -13.42
C LEU A 120 -16.26 2.95 -11.97
N TYR A 121 -17.18 2.44 -11.16
CA TYR A 121 -16.94 2.07 -9.75
C TYR A 121 -17.13 0.57 -9.47
N ALA A 122 -17.07 -0.28 -10.49
CA ALA A 122 -17.23 -1.72 -10.31
C ALA A 122 -16.05 -2.30 -9.50
N GLU A 123 -16.36 -3.05 -8.45
CA GLU A 123 -15.37 -3.69 -7.59
C GLU A 123 -14.85 -5.00 -8.22
N GLY A 124 -13.62 -5.39 -7.87
CA GLY A 124 -13.03 -6.67 -8.31
C GLY A 124 -12.60 -6.73 -9.77
N ARG A 125 -12.53 -5.58 -10.46
CA ARG A 125 -11.99 -5.47 -11.83
C ARG A 125 -10.59 -4.89 -11.82
N LEU A 126 -9.80 -5.18 -12.87
CA LEU A 126 -8.47 -4.58 -13.08
C LEU A 126 -8.52 -3.10 -13.52
N HIS A 127 -9.64 -2.44 -13.27
CA HIS A 127 -9.86 -1.03 -13.50
C HIS A 127 -10.84 -0.52 -12.45
N GLY A 128 -10.73 0.74 -12.10
CA GLY A 128 -11.73 1.38 -11.25
C GLY A 128 -11.12 2.40 -10.30
N MET A 129 -12.00 3.27 -9.85
CA MET A 129 -11.73 4.19 -8.77
C MET A 129 -11.95 3.50 -7.41
N PHE A 130 -11.15 3.86 -6.41
CA PHE A 130 -11.22 3.27 -5.06
C PHE A 130 -12.29 3.90 -4.16
N HIS A 131 -13.12 4.81 -4.70
CA HIS A 131 -14.08 5.59 -3.94
C HIS A 131 -15.24 4.72 -3.43
N GLY A 132 -15.48 4.79 -2.12
CA GLY A 132 -16.64 4.20 -1.48
C GLY A 132 -17.95 4.93 -1.84
N PRO A 133 -19.12 4.37 -1.51
CA PRO A 133 -20.43 4.88 -1.96
C PRO A 133 -20.66 6.38 -1.72
N SER A 134 -20.13 6.94 -0.63
CA SER A 134 -20.27 8.37 -0.30
C SER A 134 -19.54 9.32 -1.25
N PHE A 135 -18.66 8.81 -2.12
CA PHE A 135 -17.84 9.60 -3.05
C PHE A 135 -17.98 9.13 -4.51
N ARG A 136 -19.00 8.32 -4.85
CA ARG A 136 -19.26 7.85 -6.23
C ARG A 136 -20.09 8.86 -7.05
N GLY A 137 -19.55 10.07 -7.23
CA GLY A 137 -20.28 11.20 -7.82
C GLY A 137 -20.26 11.25 -9.35
N VAL A 138 -19.38 10.50 -10.04
CA VAL A 138 -19.31 10.48 -11.51
C VAL A 138 -20.36 9.53 -12.07
N VAL A 139 -21.28 10.04 -12.86
CA VAL A 139 -22.36 9.26 -13.50
C VAL A 139 -21.86 8.65 -14.81
N SER A 140 -21.16 9.42 -15.63
CA SER A 140 -20.66 8.98 -16.94
C SER A 140 -19.46 9.82 -17.37
N ILE A 141 -18.61 9.23 -18.22
CA ILE A 141 -17.67 9.98 -19.05
C ILE A 141 -18.28 10.10 -20.43
N ASP A 142 -18.81 11.28 -20.75
CA ASP A 142 -19.60 11.54 -21.95
C ASP A 142 -18.71 11.68 -23.19
N ARG A 143 -17.49 12.18 -23.00
CA ARG A 143 -16.46 12.26 -24.04
C ARG A 143 -15.08 12.11 -23.44
N ALA A 144 -14.29 11.19 -23.96
CA ALA A 144 -12.84 11.18 -23.78
C ALA A 144 -12.16 11.78 -25.02
N ALA A 145 -11.05 12.48 -24.81
CA ALA A 145 -10.29 13.13 -25.86
C ALA A 145 -8.79 13.12 -25.52
N GLU A 146 -7.98 13.54 -26.49
CA GLU A 146 -6.52 13.58 -26.36
C GLU A 146 -6.03 14.36 -25.13
N ASN A 147 -6.57 15.57 -24.93
CA ASN A 147 -6.13 16.50 -23.90
C ASN A 147 -7.17 16.66 -22.80
N GLY A 148 -8.15 15.77 -22.68
CA GLY A 148 -9.13 15.87 -21.61
C GLY A 148 -10.37 15.00 -21.77
N ALA A 149 -11.38 15.30 -20.96
CA ALA A 149 -12.64 14.60 -20.96
C ALA A 149 -13.79 15.52 -20.53
N SER A 150 -15.02 15.13 -20.84
CA SER A 150 -16.22 15.65 -20.19
C SER A 150 -17.02 14.51 -19.61
N GLY A 151 -17.69 14.77 -18.49
CA GLY A 151 -18.53 13.80 -17.81
C GLY A 151 -19.69 14.44 -17.09
N THR A 152 -20.67 13.61 -16.76
CA THR A 152 -21.84 13.99 -15.97
C THR A 152 -21.59 13.59 -14.52
N LEU A 153 -21.83 14.53 -13.61
CA LEU A 153 -21.72 14.37 -12.16
C LEU A 153 -23.11 14.39 -11.51
N ARG A 154 -23.18 13.85 -10.30
CA ARG A 154 -24.36 13.92 -9.43
C ARG A 154 -23.96 14.40 -8.05
N VAL A 155 -24.73 15.35 -7.53
CA VAL A 155 -24.60 15.78 -6.13
C VAL A 155 -25.08 14.65 -5.23
N LEU A 156 -24.18 14.12 -4.41
CA LEU A 156 -24.48 13.02 -3.50
C LEU A 156 -25.11 13.51 -2.19
N PRO A 157 -25.82 12.63 -1.46
CA PRO A 157 -26.30 12.97 -0.14
C PRO A 157 -25.17 13.30 0.84
N ARG A 158 -25.38 14.32 1.68
CA ARG A 158 -24.41 14.80 2.68
C ARG A 158 -24.61 14.16 4.06
N HIS A 159 -25.72 13.46 4.27
CA HIS A 159 -26.02 12.80 5.53
C HIS A 159 -25.10 11.61 5.78
N GLY A 160 -24.76 11.35 7.03
CA GLY A 160 -23.90 10.23 7.42
C GLY A 160 -22.39 10.47 7.20
N LEU A 161 -21.99 11.64 6.69
CA LEU A 161 -20.58 12.02 6.61
C LEU A 161 -19.97 12.36 7.97
N PHE A 162 -20.80 12.82 8.92
CA PHE A 162 -20.38 13.10 10.29
C PHE A 162 -21.18 12.28 11.29
N ARG A 163 -20.49 11.71 12.28
CA ARG A 163 -21.14 11.05 13.43
C ARG A 163 -21.91 12.04 14.30
N SER A 164 -21.39 13.26 14.45
CA SER A 164 -21.92 14.30 15.35
C SER A 164 -23.04 15.16 14.73
N GLN A 165 -23.18 15.16 13.40
CA GLN A 165 -24.12 16.03 12.69
C GLN A 165 -24.77 15.25 11.53
N ALA A 166 -26.05 14.92 11.67
CA ALA A 166 -26.78 14.11 10.70
C ALA A 166 -27.05 14.86 9.38
N SER A 167 -27.19 16.19 9.42
CA SER A 167 -27.44 17.03 8.25
C SER A 167 -26.45 18.21 8.22
N PRO A 168 -25.19 17.96 7.83
CA PRO A 168 -24.18 19.01 7.77
C PRO A 168 -24.54 20.03 6.68
N ALA A 169 -24.43 21.32 7.02
CA ALA A 169 -24.59 22.42 6.09
C ALA A 169 -23.20 22.85 5.58
N PHE A 170 -22.72 22.19 4.52
CA PHE A 170 -21.46 22.58 3.89
C PHE A 170 -21.56 23.95 3.21
N VAL A 171 -20.45 24.68 3.25
CA VAL A 171 -20.28 25.98 2.61
C VAL A 171 -19.91 25.82 1.13
N LEU A 172 -19.12 24.79 0.80
CA LEU A 172 -18.86 24.35 -0.57
C LEU A 172 -19.72 23.11 -0.91
N ASP A 173 -19.29 22.36 -1.92
CA ASP A 173 -19.68 20.96 -2.11
C ASP A 173 -18.42 20.11 -2.29
N PRO A 174 -17.80 19.63 -1.19
CA PRO A 174 -16.55 18.90 -1.28
C PRO A 174 -16.70 17.57 -2.05
N VAL A 175 -17.87 16.94 -2.02
CA VAL A 175 -18.10 15.66 -2.71
C VAL A 175 -18.23 15.89 -4.22
N LEU A 176 -18.91 16.95 -4.65
CA LEU A 176 -18.97 17.33 -6.06
C LEU A 176 -17.60 17.76 -6.60
N LEU A 177 -16.82 18.52 -5.83
CA LEU A 177 -15.45 18.91 -6.18
C LEU A 177 -14.52 17.69 -6.31
N ASP A 178 -14.64 16.73 -5.40
CA ASP A 178 -13.93 15.45 -5.49
C ASP A 178 -14.33 14.70 -6.77
N ALA A 179 -15.64 14.56 -7.04
CA ALA A 179 -16.15 13.92 -8.25
C ALA A 179 -15.67 14.59 -9.55
N ALA A 180 -15.56 15.92 -9.58
CA ALA A 180 -14.96 16.64 -10.71
C ALA A 180 -13.48 16.25 -10.91
N SER A 181 -12.70 16.15 -9.83
CA SER A 181 -11.31 15.67 -9.89
C SER A 181 -11.19 14.20 -10.31
N GLN A 182 -12.20 13.37 -10.01
CA GLN A 182 -12.23 11.97 -10.47
C GLN A 182 -12.33 11.87 -12.00
N VAL A 183 -12.92 12.85 -12.69
CA VAL A 183 -12.93 12.90 -14.17
C VAL A 183 -11.49 12.99 -14.71
N VAL A 184 -10.59 13.71 -14.02
CA VAL A 184 -9.15 13.69 -14.33
C VAL A 184 -8.61 12.28 -14.16
N GLY A 185 -8.91 11.60 -13.05
CA GLY A 185 -8.49 10.21 -12.80
C GLY A 185 -8.97 9.22 -13.87
N TYR A 186 -10.21 9.32 -14.33
CA TYR A 186 -10.71 8.48 -15.44
C TYR A 186 -10.04 8.81 -16.76
N TRP A 187 -9.81 10.09 -17.06
CA TRP A 187 -9.09 10.50 -18.27
C TRP A 187 -7.66 9.98 -18.26
N THR A 188 -6.90 10.13 -17.17
CA THR A 188 -5.52 9.64 -17.06
C THR A 188 -5.46 8.13 -17.16
N ALA A 189 -6.37 7.44 -16.47
CA ALA A 189 -6.52 5.99 -16.60
C ALA A 189 -6.78 5.62 -18.07
N ASN A 190 -7.70 6.28 -18.77
CA ASN A 190 -8.01 5.98 -20.17
C ASN A 190 -6.86 6.29 -21.14
N ALA A 191 -6.17 7.41 -20.95
CA ALA A 191 -5.22 7.96 -21.92
C ALA A 191 -3.78 7.47 -21.75
N LEU A 192 -3.39 6.99 -20.57
CA LEU A 192 -2.02 6.61 -20.24
C LEU A 192 -1.89 5.10 -20.03
N GLU A 193 -0.76 4.54 -20.48
CA GLU A 193 -0.39 3.13 -20.27
C GLU A 193 0.22 2.90 -18.88
N HIS A 194 1.05 3.84 -18.41
CA HIS A 194 1.74 3.79 -17.12
C HIS A 194 1.61 5.11 -16.36
N GLY A 195 1.80 5.06 -15.03
CA GLY A 195 1.70 6.25 -14.17
C GLY A 195 0.31 6.90 -14.22
N PHE A 196 -0.75 6.11 -14.39
CA PHE A 196 -2.12 6.59 -14.57
C PHE A 196 -2.91 6.67 -13.25
N VAL A 197 -2.37 6.07 -12.18
CA VAL A 197 -2.86 6.29 -10.81
C VAL A 197 -2.39 7.68 -10.39
N VAL A 198 -3.32 8.57 -10.09
CA VAL A 198 -3.01 9.97 -9.81
C VAL A 198 -3.59 10.42 -8.48
N PHE A 199 -2.86 11.28 -7.78
CA PHE A 199 -3.29 11.89 -6.52
C PHE A 199 -3.16 13.41 -6.59
N PRO A 200 -4.14 14.18 -6.10
CA PRO A 200 -4.08 15.63 -6.14
C PRO A 200 -3.03 16.17 -5.17
N VAL A 201 -2.26 17.14 -5.63
CA VAL A 201 -1.20 17.81 -4.85
C VAL A 201 -1.40 19.32 -4.72
N GLY A 202 -2.40 19.89 -5.39
CA GLY A 202 -2.74 21.30 -5.24
C GLY A 202 -3.45 21.87 -6.46
N PHE A 203 -3.69 23.17 -6.43
CA PHE A 203 -4.16 23.93 -7.58
C PHE A 203 -3.85 25.42 -7.44
N GLU A 204 -3.82 26.15 -8.56
CA GLU A 204 -3.58 27.60 -8.54
C GLU A 204 -4.81 28.39 -8.12
N ARG A 205 -5.97 28.05 -8.69
CA ARG A 205 -7.17 28.86 -8.50
C ARG A 205 -8.44 28.02 -8.60
N LEU A 206 -9.38 28.27 -7.69
CA LEU A 206 -10.77 27.85 -7.77
C LEU A 206 -11.65 29.09 -7.67
N ASP A 207 -12.48 29.36 -8.66
CA ASP A 207 -13.54 30.38 -8.60
C ASP A 207 -14.90 29.70 -8.46
N LEU A 208 -15.77 30.25 -7.61
CA LEU A 208 -17.13 29.79 -7.37
C LEU A 208 -18.11 30.88 -7.84
N TYR A 209 -19.12 30.48 -8.58
CA TYR A 209 -20.07 31.41 -9.23
C TYR A 209 -21.52 31.22 -8.75
N ALA A 210 -21.79 30.16 -8.00
CA ALA A 210 -23.12 29.82 -7.52
C ALA A 210 -23.03 29.06 -6.18
N PRO A 211 -24.12 29.07 -5.38
CA PRO A 211 -24.20 28.21 -4.20
C PRO A 211 -24.18 26.71 -4.57
N PRO A 212 -23.82 25.83 -3.63
CA PRO A 212 -23.90 24.39 -3.83
C PRO A 212 -25.30 23.94 -4.28
N LEU A 213 -25.33 23.05 -5.26
CA LEU A 213 -26.56 22.43 -5.75
C LEU A 213 -27.18 21.50 -4.67
N PRO A 214 -28.51 21.25 -4.72
CA PRO A 214 -29.15 20.31 -3.81
C PRO A 214 -28.78 18.85 -4.14
N PRO A 215 -28.78 17.93 -3.15
CA PRO A 215 -28.59 16.51 -3.39
C PRO A 215 -29.51 15.94 -4.48
N GLY A 216 -28.96 15.09 -5.34
CA GLY A 216 -29.66 14.51 -6.48
C GLY A 216 -29.58 15.34 -7.77
N ALA A 217 -29.24 16.63 -7.68
CA ALA A 217 -29.01 17.46 -8.86
C ALA A 217 -27.85 16.94 -9.71
N ARG A 218 -27.90 17.25 -11.01
CA ARG A 218 -26.86 16.92 -11.98
C ARG A 218 -26.00 18.14 -12.30
N ALA A 219 -24.74 17.87 -12.56
CA ALA A 219 -23.79 18.86 -13.05
C ALA A 219 -22.98 18.25 -14.20
N SER A 220 -22.56 19.08 -15.14
CA SER A 220 -21.55 18.73 -16.12
C SER A 220 -20.17 19.11 -15.61
N CYS A 221 -19.16 18.32 -15.96
CA CYS A 221 -17.76 18.61 -15.71
C CYS A 221 -16.98 18.45 -17.01
N ARG A 222 -16.13 19.41 -17.31
CA ARG A 222 -15.17 19.34 -18.41
C ARG A 222 -13.77 19.57 -17.85
N ILE A 223 -12.84 18.70 -18.22
CA ILE A 223 -11.44 18.79 -17.83
C ILE A 223 -10.56 18.86 -19.06
N ALA A 224 -9.55 19.74 -19.04
CA ALA A 224 -8.49 19.76 -20.03
C ALA A 224 -7.15 19.66 -19.30
N GLY A 225 -6.37 18.63 -19.60
CA GLY A 225 -5.11 18.33 -18.94
C GLY A 225 -3.94 18.16 -19.89
N ARG A 226 -2.74 18.33 -19.34
CA ARG A 226 -1.47 18.07 -20.02
C ARG A 226 -0.48 17.45 -19.06
N SER A 227 0.38 16.56 -19.58
CA SER A 227 1.50 16.03 -18.82
C SER A 227 2.59 17.10 -18.63
N VAL A 228 3.17 17.15 -17.45
CA VAL A 228 4.34 17.98 -17.12
C VAL A 228 5.44 17.05 -16.63
N GLY A 229 6.47 16.86 -17.46
CA GLY A 229 7.49 15.86 -17.22
C GLY A 229 6.92 14.44 -17.13
N ARG A 230 7.53 13.59 -16.29
CA ARG A 230 7.13 12.18 -16.12
C ARG A 230 6.19 11.95 -14.93
N GLU A 231 6.14 12.89 -13.99
CA GLU A 231 5.56 12.65 -12.66
C GLU A 231 4.32 13.53 -12.37
N GLN A 232 3.97 14.48 -13.24
CA GLN A 232 2.89 15.43 -12.97
C GLN A 232 1.95 15.58 -14.15
N ILE A 233 0.71 15.95 -13.84
CA ILE A 233 -0.30 16.42 -14.78
C ILE A 233 -0.91 17.70 -14.21
N LEU A 234 -1.05 18.70 -15.09
CA LEU A 234 -1.81 19.90 -14.81
C LEU A 234 -3.12 19.85 -15.59
N ALA A 235 -4.22 20.16 -14.94
CA ALA A 235 -5.54 20.21 -15.54
C ALA A 235 -6.30 21.47 -15.15
N ASP A 236 -7.13 21.96 -16.07
CA ASP A 236 -8.15 22.95 -15.80
C ASP A 236 -9.52 22.24 -15.82
N LEU A 237 -10.43 22.66 -14.96
CA LEU A 237 -11.76 22.07 -14.81
C LEU A 237 -12.83 23.15 -14.86
N GLU A 238 -13.92 22.86 -15.57
CA GLU A 238 -15.15 23.65 -15.56
C GLU A 238 -16.29 22.78 -15.04
N ILE A 239 -17.08 23.33 -14.12
CA ILE A 239 -18.27 22.67 -13.55
C ILE A 239 -19.46 23.59 -13.77
N ALA A 240 -20.53 23.05 -14.36
CA ALA A 240 -21.78 23.76 -14.61
C ALA A 240 -22.97 22.89 -14.22
N SER A 241 -24.09 23.50 -13.84
CA SER A 241 -25.35 22.77 -13.63
C SER A 241 -25.90 22.22 -14.95
N GLU A 242 -26.94 21.40 -14.86
CA GLU A 242 -27.60 20.78 -16.02
C GLU A 242 -28.16 21.79 -17.04
N ASP A 243 -28.53 22.99 -16.60
CA ASP A 243 -28.98 24.10 -17.45
C ASP A 243 -27.82 24.93 -18.06
N GLY A 244 -26.57 24.58 -17.76
CA GLY A 244 -25.38 25.27 -18.23
C GLY A 244 -24.94 26.45 -17.37
N THR A 245 -25.60 26.74 -16.25
CA THR A 245 -25.15 27.80 -15.33
C THR A 245 -23.78 27.43 -14.74
N PRO A 246 -22.75 28.29 -14.86
CA PRO A 246 -21.44 28.00 -14.28
C PRO A 246 -21.52 27.90 -12.75
N LEU A 247 -20.98 26.82 -12.20
CA LEU A 247 -20.89 26.61 -10.74
C LEU A 247 -19.49 26.96 -10.23
N GLY A 248 -18.46 26.53 -10.95
CA GLY A 248 -17.08 26.84 -10.60
C GLY A 248 -16.08 26.48 -11.68
N ARG A 249 -14.90 27.10 -11.59
CA ARG A 249 -13.75 26.84 -12.46
C ARG A 249 -12.51 26.62 -11.61
N ILE A 250 -11.73 25.61 -11.95
CA ILE A 250 -10.44 25.32 -11.34
C ILE A 250 -9.38 25.47 -12.42
N SER A 251 -8.32 26.22 -12.14
CA SER A 251 -7.14 26.28 -13.00
C SER A 251 -5.89 25.79 -12.29
N GLY A 252 -5.03 25.13 -13.07
CA GLY A 252 -3.78 24.55 -12.60
C GLY A 252 -3.97 23.45 -11.56
N TRP A 253 -5.03 22.66 -11.63
CA TRP A 253 -5.20 21.45 -10.81
C TRP A 253 -4.05 20.50 -11.07
N GLU A 254 -3.25 20.25 -10.04
CA GLU A 254 -2.05 19.46 -10.13
C GLU A 254 -2.28 18.09 -9.50
N VAL A 255 -1.94 17.06 -10.26
CA VAL A 255 -1.90 15.69 -9.76
C VAL A 255 -0.51 15.08 -9.96
N LYS A 256 -0.07 14.33 -8.96
CA LYS A 256 1.12 13.50 -9.04
C LYS A 256 0.75 12.15 -9.66
N ARG A 257 1.59 11.67 -10.58
CA ARG A 257 1.50 10.37 -11.25
C ARG A 257 2.26 9.31 -10.47
N MET A 258 1.59 8.19 -10.26
CA MET A 258 2.10 7.07 -9.48
C MET A 258 2.25 5.86 -10.39
N ASP A 259 3.50 5.45 -10.61
CA ASP A 259 3.83 4.28 -11.40
C ASP A 259 3.96 3.06 -10.50
N LEU A 260 2.86 2.32 -10.36
CA LEU A 260 2.80 1.12 -9.53
C LEU A 260 3.16 -0.12 -10.35
N PRO A 261 3.92 -1.08 -9.79
CA PRO A 261 4.07 -2.38 -10.42
C PRO A 261 2.70 -3.01 -10.69
N ASP A 262 2.51 -3.58 -11.89
CA ASP A 262 1.21 -4.12 -12.34
C ASP A 262 0.58 -5.09 -11.34
N ARG A 263 1.40 -5.97 -10.73
CA ARG A 263 0.93 -6.91 -9.71
C ARG A 263 0.42 -6.21 -8.45
N LEU A 264 1.05 -5.12 -8.01
CA LEU A 264 0.58 -4.35 -6.87
C LEU A 264 -0.71 -3.60 -7.20
N TYR A 265 -0.81 -3.05 -8.41
CA TYR A 265 -2.04 -2.42 -8.88
C TYR A 265 -3.20 -3.42 -8.91
N ALA A 266 -3.01 -4.60 -9.52
CA ALA A 266 -3.99 -5.67 -9.54
C ALA A 266 -4.37 -6.16 -8.15
N TYR A 267 -3.38 -6.35 -7.27
CA TYR A 267 -3.59 -6.75 -5.88
C TYR A 267 -4.45 -5.75 -5.11
N ARG A 268 -4.26 -4.44 -5.31
CA ARG A 268 -5.07 -3.41 -4.66
C ARG A 268 -6.56 -3.47 -5.07
N LEU A 269 -6.85 -3.85 -6.31
CA LEU A 269 -8.21 -3.90 -6.84
C LEU A 269 -8.93 -5.22 -6.54
N ALA A 270 -8.18 -6.31 -6.45
CA ALA A 270 -8.71 -7.66 -6.22
C ALA A 270 -7.79 -8.44 -5.24
N PRO A 271 -7.73 -8.00 -3.95
CA PRO A 271 -6.76 -8.51 -2.97
C PRO A 271 -7.01 -9.97 -2.55
N ARG A 272 -8.18 -10.54 -2.83
CA ARG A 272 -8.44 -11.97 -2.59
C ARG A 272 -7.95 -12.84 -3.73
N GLU A 273 -8.04 -12.34 -4.95
CA GLU A 273 -7.81 -13.06 -6.19
C GLU A 273 -6.32 -13.08 -6.56
N PHE A 274 -5.62 -11.97 -6.33
CA PHE A 274 -4.21 -11.82 -6.69
C PHE A 274 -3.27 -12.19 -5.54
N ILE A 275 -2.13 -12.77 -5.92
CA ILE A 275 -0.97 -13.06 -5.07
C ILE A 275 0.14 -12.10 -5.50
N LEU A 276 0.73 -11.38 -4.55
CA LEU A 276 1.77 -10.40 -4.87
C LEU A 276 3.13 -11.09 -5.04
N SER A 277 3.38 -12.10 -4.22
CA SER A 277 4.59 -12.92 -4.23
C SER A 277 4.66 -13.81 -5.49
N THR A 278 5.89 -14.16 -5.88
CA THR A 278 6.15 -15.09 -7.00
C THR A 278 6.47 -16.47 -6.44
N PRO A 279 5.74 -17.53 -6.83
CA PRO A 279 6.09 -18.88 -6.44
C PRO A 279 7.40 -19.31 -7.10
N PHE A 280 8.18 -20.14 -6.41
CA PHE A 280 9.38 -20.75 -6.97
C PHE A 280 9.59 -22.18 -6.42
N PRO A 281 10.33 -23.06 -7.12
CA PRO A 281 10.56 -24.41 -6.64
C PRO A 281 11.41 -24.43 -5.36
N ALA A 282 10.98 -25.17 -4.34
CA ALA A 282 11.82 -25.44 -3.17
C ALA A 282 13.12 -26.19 -3.56
N PRO A 283 14.20 -26.07 -2.78
CA PRO A 283 15.32 -27.01 -2.86
C PRO A 283 14.84 -28.47 -2.62
N ALA A 284 15.36 -29.43 -3.39
CA ALA A 284 15.04 -30.85 -3.20
C ALA A 284 15.59 -31.33 -1.84
N PRO A 285 14.92 -32.25 -1.11
CA PRO A 285 13.74 -33.04 -1.45
C PRO A 285 12.44 -32.41 -1.00
N ALA A 286 12.44 -31.19 -0.42
CA ALA A 286 11.19 -30.48 -0.07
C ALA A 286 10.32 -30.15 -1.30
N ARG A 287 10.80 -30.47 -2.52
CA ARG A 287 10.05 -30.41 -3.77
C ARG A 287 8.87 -31.38 -3.74
N GLY A 288 7.67 -30.83 -3.88
CA GLY A 288 6.41 -31.58 -3.80
C GLY A 288 5.90 -31.64 -2.36
N GLY A 289 4.75 -31.01 -2.11
CA GLY A 289 4.14 -30.92 -0.78
C GLY A 289 4.34 -29.57 -0.05
N VAL A 290 5.16 -28.68 -0.60
CA VAL A 290 5.33 -27.29 -0.11
C VAL A 290 5.22 -26.27 -1.25
N ILE A 291 4.91 -25.03 -0.89
CA ILE A 291 4.87 -23.86 -1.77
C ILE A 291 5.84 -22.82 -1.22
N CYS A 292 6.88 -22.51 -1.99
CA CYS A 292 7.78 -21.40 -1.70
C CYS A 292 7.37 -20.15 -2.47
N CYS A 293 7.42 -19.01 -1.82
CA CYS A 293 7.13 -17.70 -2.38
C CYS A 293 8.27 -16.73 -2.13
N ARG A 294 8.58 -15.91 -3.12
CA ARG A 294 9.48 -14.76 -2.99
C ARG A 294 8.75 -13.47 -3.30
N LEU A 295 8.98 -12.45 -2.49
CA LEU A 295 8.47 -11.11 -2.69
C LEU A 295 9.64 -10.14 -2.83
N ASP A 296 9.61 -9.40 -3.94
CA ASP A 296 10.59 -8.40 -4.29
C ASP A 296 9.82 -7.13 -4.69
N LEU A 297 9.80 -6.14 -3.80
CA LEU A 297 9.21 -4.84 -4.07
C LEU A 297 10.31 -3.79 -4.03
N PRO A 298 10.30 -2.79 -4.93
CA PRO A 298 11.28 -1.72 -4.90
C PRO A 298 11.28 -1.00 -3.56
N GLU A 299 12.43 -0.93 -2.88
CA GLU A 299 12.55 -0.28 -1.57
C GLU A 299 12.06 1.18 -1.59
N ARG A 300 12.37 1.91 -2.68
CA ARG A 300 11.90 3.28 -2.90
C ARG A 300 10.38 3.41 -2.84
N LEU A 301 9.63 2.40 -3.27
CA LEU A 301 8.17 2.41 -3.23
C LEU A 301 7.64 2.42 -1.78
N MET A 302 8.35 1.78 -0.86
CA MET A 302 7.94 1.69 0.55
C MET A 302 8.21 2.98 1.32
N GLU A 303 9.17 3.79 0.88
CA GLU A 303 9.58 5.04 1.54
C GLU A 303 9.08 6.32 0.84
N ALA A 304 8.66 6.23 -0.43
CA ALA A 304 8.14 7.37 -1.19
C ALA A 304 6.80 7.90 -0.65
N ASP A 305 6.46 9.14 -1.03
CA ASP A 305 5.09 9.70 -0.92
C ASP A 305 4.53 9.71 0.50
N GLY A 306 5.38 10.04 1.48
CA GLY A 306 5.00 10.02 2.89
C GLY A 306 4.65 8.63 3.41
N ARG A 307 5.12 7.57 2.70
CA ARG A 307 4.94 6.13 2.98
C ARG A 307 3.53 5.60 2.77
N ILE A 308 2.71 6.31 1.99
CA ILE A 308 1.31 5.93 1.71
C ILE A 308 1.18 4.50 1.16
N TRP A 309 2.15 4.05 0.35
CA TRP A 309 2.15 2.69 -0.21
C TRP A 309 2.42 1.61 0.81
N ARG A 310 3.34 1.86 1.76
CA ARG A 310 3.61 0.94 2.85
C ARG A 310 2.40 0.83 3.77
N GLU A 311 1.80 1.97 4.14
CA GLU A 311 0.58 1.99 4.95
C GLU A 311 -0.60 1.31 4.22
N GLY A 312 -0.77 1.59 2.92
CA GLY A 312 -1.80 0.97 2.10
C GLY A 312 -1.63 -0.54 2.02
N LEU A 313 -0.39 -1.02 1.80
CA LEU A 313 -0.08 -2.45 1.78
C LEU A 313 -0.35 -3.10 3.14
N ALA A 314 0.06 -2.46 4.25
CA ALA A 314 -0.26 -2.93 5.60
C ALA A 314 -1.78 -3.09 5.80
N HIS A 315 -2.58 -2.17 5.29
CA HIS A 315 -4.05 -2.22 5.38
C HIS A 315 -4.72 -3.20 4.40
N LEU A 316 -3.99 -3.75 3.43
CA LEU A 316 -4.50 -4.83 2.58
C LEU A 316 -4.05 -6.21 3.07
N VAL A 317 -2.94 -6.28 3.81
CA VAL A 317 -2.26 -7.53 4.14
C VAL A 317 -2.47 -7.94 5.60
N LEU A 318 -2.39 -7.00 6.53
CA LEU A 318 -2.40 -7.30 7.95
C LEU A 318 -3.83 -7.41 8.50
N SER A 319 -4.04 -8.43 9.33
CA SER A 319 -5.22 -8.55 10.20
C SER A 319 -5.25 -7.40 11.22
N ARG A 320 -6.36 -7.28 11.97
CA ARG A 320 -6.51 -6.24 13.00
C ARG A 320 -5.41 -6.29 14.05
N GLY A 321 -5.17 -7.47 14.63
CA GLY A 321 -4.13 -7.67 15.65
C GLY A 321 -2.71 -7.47 15.12
N GLU A 322 -2.46 -7.85 13.87
CA GLU A 322 -1.16 -7.59 13.22
C GLU A 322 -0.94 -6.09 12.96
N ARG A 323 -1.98 -5.31 12.61
CA ARG A 323 -1.86 -3.84 12.46
C ARG A 323 -1.49 -3.16 13.78
N GLU A 324 -2.08 -3.60 14.88
CA GLU A 324 -1.76 -3.10 16.22
C GLU A 324 -0.30 -3.40 16.58
N THR A 325 0.10 -4.65 16.38
CA THR A 325 1.49 -5.09 16.60
C THR A 325 2.47 -4.30 15.73
N TRP A 326 2.19 -4.17 14.43
CA TRP A 326 3.05 -3.47 13.47
C TRP A 326 3.21 -1.97 13.79
N ARG A 327 2.13 -1.31 14.22
CA ARG A 327 2.20 0.08 14.70
C ARG A 327 3.07 0.21 15.93
N ALA A 328 2.95 -0.72 16.88
CA ALA A 328 3.71 -0.75 18.12
C ALA A 328 5.18 -1.20 17.97
N LEU A 329 5.59 -1.73 16.82
CA LEU A 329 6.98 -2.16 16.61
C LEU A 329 7.97 -1.01 16.88
N PRO A 330 8.97 -1.22 17.75
CA PRO A 330 10.07 -0.27 17.89
C PRO A 330 11.03 -0.39 16.70
N GLY A 331 11.88 0.62 16.52
CA GLY A 331 12.99 0.58 15.57
C GLY A 331 12.79 1.38 14.29
N ALA A 332 13.73 1.21 13.36
CA ALA A 332 13.81 1.99 12.13
C ALA A 332 12.66 1.65 11.16
N PRO A 333 12.30 2.58 10.24
CA PRO A 333 11.32 2.32 9.19
C PRO A 333 11.58 1.05 8.38
N ALA A 334 12.84 0.74 8.09
CA ALA A 334 13.25 -0.47 7.38
C ALA A 334 12.81 -1.75 8.10
N THR A 335 12.96 -1.81 9.43
CA THR A 335 12.54 -2.97 10.24
C THR A 335 11.03 -3.19 10.16
N LYS A 336 10.23 -2.12 10.17
CA LYS A 336 8.77 -2.21 9.97
C LYS A 336 8.41 -2.69 8.57
N THR A 337 9.15 -2.24 7.56
CA THR A 337 8.98 -2.70 6.17
C THR A 337 9.31 -4.19 6.06
N ASP A 338 10.45 -4.65 6.56
CA ASP A 338 10.84 -6.06 6.52
C ASP A 338 9.82 -6.96 7.24
N TRP A 339 9.33 -6.53 8.40
CA TRP A 339 8.30 -7.26 9.14
C TRP A 339 7.00 -7.43 8.34
N LEU A 340 6.58 -6.38 7.62
CA LEU A 340 5.40 -6.40 6.75
C LEU A 340 5.62 -7.31 5.54
N LEU A 341 6.76 -7.19 4.87
CA LEU A 341 7.07 -7.97 3.66
C LEU A 341 7.24 -9.47 3.98
N ALA A 342 7.86 -9.82 5.10
CA ALA A 342 7.95 -11.21 5.58
C ALA A 342 6.55 -11.83 5.73
N ARG A 343 5.64 -11.11 6.40
CA ARG A 343 4.25 -11.56 6.59
C ARG A 343 3.47 -11.62 5.29
N LEU A 344 3.68 -10.70 4.37
CA LEU A 344 3.06 -10.77 3.05
C LEU A 344 3.49 -12.03 2.30
N ALA A 345 4.79 -12.30 2.22
CA ALA A 345 5.31 -13.51 1.58
C ALA A 345 4.74 -14.78 2.23
N ALA A 346 4.65 -14.80 3.56
CA ALA A 346 4.08 -15.90 4.32
C ALA A 346 2.58 -16.12 4.05
N LYS A 347 1.79 -15.04 4.11
CA LYS A 347 0.36 -15.08 3.82
C LYS A 347 0.10 -15.52 2.39
N ASP A 348 0.91 -15.07 1.43
CA ASP A 348 0.82 -15.50 0.04
C ASP A 348 1.16 -16.99 -0.14
N ALA A 349 2.20 -17.50 0.53
CA ALA A 349 2.52 -18.93 0.53
C ALA A 349 1.36 -19.77 1.11
N VAL A 350 0.75 -19.33 2.22
CA VAL A 350 -0.42 -19.98 2.81
C VAL A 350 -1.63 -19.91 1.86
N ARG A 351 -1.89 -18.74 1.25
CA ARG A 351 -3.02 -18.56 0.32
C ARG A 351 -2.90 -19.43 -0.92
N LEU A 352 -1.70 -19.53 -1.49
CA LEU A 352 -1.44 -20.47 -2.58
C LEU A 352 -1.62 -21.92 -2.13
N PHE A 353 -1.15 -22.28 -0.93
CA PHE A 353 -1.30 -23.64 -0.40
C PHE A 353 -2.76 -24.01 -0.23
N LEU A 354 -3.55 -23.11 0.37
CA LEU A 354 -4.99 -23.29 0.55
C LEU A 354 -5.71 -23.40 -0.79
N LYS A 355 -5.33 -22.59 -1.78
CA LYS A 355 -5.92 -22.64 -3.12
C LYS A 355 -5.63 -23.97 -3.82
N GLU A 356 -4.37 -24.37 -3.86
CA GLU A 356 -3.92 -25.55 -4.62
C GLU A 356 -4.27 -26.87 -3.94
N GLN A 357 -4.09 -26.96 -2.61
CA GLN A 357 -4.18 -28.23 -1.87
C GLN A 357 -5.54 -28.41 -1.18
N ARG A 358 -6.31 -27.34 -0.98
CA ARG A 358 -7.58 -27.35 -0.23
C ARG A 358 -8.76 -26.68 -0.96
N GLY A 359 -8.54 -26.11 -2.15
CA GLY A 359 -9.59 -25.43 -2.93
C GLY A 359 -10.15 -24.16 -2.27
N LEU A 360 -9.41 -23.54 -1.34
CA LEU A 360 -9.86 -22.38 -0.56
C LEU A 360 -9.15 -21.10 -1.00
N MET A 361 -9.92 -20.08 -1.35
CA MET A 361 -9.42 -18.73 -1.60
C MET A 361 -9.79 -17.78 -0.45
N VAL A 362 -8.77 -17.20 0.19
CA VAL A 362 -8.89 -16.30 1.35
C VAL A 362 -8.14 -14.99 1.11
N TYR A 363 -8.53 -13.92 1.80
CA TYR A 363 -7.79 -12.66 1.83
C TYR A 363 -6.51 -12.80 2.67
N ALA A 364 -5.47 -12.03 2.35
CA ALA A 364 -4.24 -12.01 3.16
C ALA A 364 -4.52 -11.56 4.61
N ALA A 365 -5.41 -10.60 4.81
CA ALA A 365 -5.82 -10.12 6.13
C ALA A 365 -6.60 -11.16 6.96
N ASP A 366 -7.14 -12.21 6.34
CA ASP A 366 -7.81 -13.32 7.04
C ASP A 366 -6.85 -14.45 7.45
N VAL A 367 -5.58 -14.37 7.02
CA VAL A 367 -4.50 -15.28 7.44
C VAL A 367 -3.67 -14.54 8.49
N GLU A 368 -3.95 -14.79 9.76
CA GLU A 368 -3.20 -14.20 10.87
C GLU A 368 -1.94 -15.02 11.16
N ILE A 369 -0.80 -14.35 11.29
CA ILE A 369 0.49 -14.98 11.60
C ILE A 369 0.86 -14.70 13.06
N GLY A 370 0.64 -15.69 13.92
CA GLY A 370 1.13 -15.73 15.29
C GLY A 370 2.45 -16.50 15.40
N ALA A 371 2.86 -16.82 16.63
CA ALA A 371 3.99 -17.70 16.92
C ALA A 371 3.57 -18.77 17.94
N ASP A 372 4.13 -19.98 17.84
CA ASP A 372 3.96 -21.03 18.85
C ASP A 372 4.88 -20.82 20.07
N GLY A 373 4.82 -21.73 21.05
CA GLY A 373 5.67 -21.67 22.25
C GLY A 373 7.18 -21.84 21.98
N LEU A 374 7.56 -22.19 20.75
CA LEU A 374 8.94 -22.30 20.27
C LEU A 374 9.31 -21.14 19.32
N GLY A 375 8.44 -20.14 19.16
CA GLY A 375 8.66 -18.99 18.28
C GLY A 375 8.42 -19.27 16.79
N ARG A 376 7.97 -20.47 16.40
CA ARG A 376 7.69 -20.80 14.99
C ARG A 376 6.42 -20.09 14.53
N PRO A 377 6.38 -19.55 13.29
CA PRO A 377 5.19 -18.85 12.82
C PRO A 377 4.03 -19.83 12.62
N VAL A 378 2.85 -19.47 13.12
CA VAL A 378 1.63 -20.26 12.99
C VAL A 378 0.58 -19.43 12.25
N ALA A 379 0.12 -19.97 11.11
CA ALA A 379 -0.99 -19.40 10.37
C ALA A 379 -2.32 -19.79 11.01
N SER A 380 -3.23 -18.83 11.17
CA SER A 380 -4.56 -19.07 11.73
C SER A 380 -5.61 -18.18 11.07
N GLY A 381 -6.89 -18.54 11.25
CA GLY A 381 -8.03 -17.76 10.80
C GLY A 381 -9.32 -18.59 10.75
N SER A 382 -10.42 -17.96 10.34
CA SER A 382 -11.73 -18.65 10.22
C SER A 382 -11.74 -19.77 9.17
N TRP A 383 -10.73 -19.82 8.29
CA TRP A 383 -10.54 -20.86 7.30
C TRP A 383 -9.92 -22.15 7.87
N THR A 384 -9.24 -22.10 9.01
CA THR A 384 -8.44 -23.22 9.53
C THR A 384 -9.26 -24.50 9.72
N GLY A 385 -10.50 -24.40 10.24
CA GLY A 385 -11.39 -25.55 10.40
C GLY A 385 -11.79 -26.18 9.06
N ARG A 386 -12.10 -25.36 8.05
CA ARG A 386 -12.47 -25.82 6.70
C ARG A 386 -11.28 -26.41 5.94
N ALA A 387 -10.07 -25.97 6.25
CA ALA A 387 -8.83 -26.45 5.63
C ALA A 387 -8.33 -27.78 6.23
N GLY A 388 -8.94 -28.27 7.32
CA GLY A 388 -8.48 -29.46 8.05
C GLY A 388 -7.23 -29.21 8.92
N GLY A 389 -6.89 -27.95 9.18
CA GLY A 389 -5.68 -27.55 9.89
C GLY A 389 -4.93 -26.40 9.21
N ALA A 390 -3.96 -25.83 9.92
CA ALA A 390 -3.06 -24.83 9.36
C ALA A 390 -1.86 -25.53 8.72
N PRO A 391 -1.35 -25.03 7.57
CA PRO A 391 -0.09 -25.52 7.02
C PRO A 391 1.08 -25.17 7.96
N VAL A 392 2.13 -25.98 7.92
CA VAL A 392 3.42 -25.57 8.51
C VAL A 392 4.01 -24.43 7.70
N LEU A 393 4.65 -23.48 8.37
CA LEU A 393 5.07 -22.21 7.79
C LEU A 393 6.47 -21.86 8.28
N SER A 394 7.26 -21.25 7.39
CA SER A 394 8.47 -20.51 7.76
C SER A 394 8.60 -19.30 6.86
N MET A 395 9.22 -18.22 7.37
CA MET A 395 9.45 -17.00 6.60
C MET A 395 10.77 -16.32 6.99
N THR A 396 11.27 -15.48 6.09
CA THR A 396 12.38 -14.57 6.36
C THR A 396 12.23 -13.31 5.52
N CYS A 397 12.79 -12.20 5.97
CA CYS A 397 12.98 -11.00 5.16
C CYS A 397 14.33 -10.38 5.50
N GLY A 398 15.14 -10.13 4.47
CA GLY A 398 16.46 -9.53 4.61
C GLY A 398 17.05 -9.20 3.25
N GLY A 399 17.90 -8.19 3.18
CA GLY A 399 18.56 -7.78 1.92
C GLY A 399 17.59 -7.37 0.81
N GLY A 400 16.41 -6.83 1.16
CA GLY A 400 15.38 -6.40 0.22
C GLY A 400 14.63 -7.54 -0.48
N VAL A 401 14.58 -8.73 0.14
CA VAL A 401 13.74 -9.84 -0.33
C VAL A 401 13.07 -10.52 0.86
N ALA A 402 11.77 -10.78 0.73
CA ALA A 402 11.06 -11.65 1.65
C ALA A 402 10.82 -13.01 0.98
N VAL A 403 11.05 -14.09 1.71
CA VAL A 403 10.69 -15.44 1.26
C VAL A 403 9.92 -16.17 2.34
N ALA A 404 9.03 -17.06 1.90
CA ALA A 404 8.30 -17.93 2.80
C ALA A 404 8.04 -19.29 2.15
N VAL A 405 7.79 -20.29 2.99
CA VAL A 405 7.38 -21.63 2.58
C VAL A 405 6.21 -22.09 3.42
N ALA A 406 5.18 -22.64 2.77
CA ALA A 406 4.04 -23.27 3.42
C ALA A 406 3.89 -24.71 2.92
N GLY A 407 3.58 -25.66 3.79
CA GLY A 407 3.47 -27.08 3.41
C GLY A 407 2.48 -27.88 4.24
N ASP A 408 2.18 -29.09 3.75
CA ASP A 408 1.40 -30.07 4.51
C ASP A 408 2.37 -30.76 5.49
N GLY A 409 2.38 -30.29 6.74
CA GLY A 409 3.24 -30.82 7.78
C GLY A 409 2.41 -31.43 8.90
N ARG A 410 2.90 -32.52 9.49
CA ARG A 410 2.43 -32.94 10.81
C ARG A 410 2.75 -31.80 11.78
N ARG A 411 1.88 -31.51 12.74
CA ARG A 411 2.10 -30.41 13.72
C ARG A 411 3.45 -30.50 14.45
N ASP A 412 4.03 -31.70 14.49
CA ASP A 412 5.29 -32.00 15.16
C ASP A 412 6.52 -31.92 14.23
N SER A 413 6.33 -31.78 12.91
CA SER A 413 7.41 -31.55 11.95
C SER A 413 7.67 -30.06 11.78
N GLY A 414 8.90 -29.65 12.02
CA GLY A 414 9.37 -28.29 11.85
C GLY A 414 9.85 -28.03 10.42
N LEU A 415 9.56 -26.84 9.90
CA LEU A 415 9.95 -26.39 8.58
C LEU A 415 10.67 -25.05 8.73
N GLY A 416 11.78 -24.89 8.02
CA GLY A 416 12.57 -23.67 8.03
C GLY A 416 12.94 -23.24 6.62
N ILE A 417 12.92 -21.93 6.37
CA ILE A 417 13.43 -21.30 5.16
C ILE A 417 14.26 -20.08 5.51
N ASP A 418 15.35 -19.92 4.77
CA ASP A 418 16.11 -18.68 4.74
C ASP A 418 16.64 -18.39 3.35
N ALA A 419 16.94 -17.13 3.06
CA ALA A 419 17.44 -16.71 1.76
C ALA A 419 18.27 -15.44 1.85
N GLY A 420 19.17 -15.28 0.89
CA GLY A 420 19.96 -14.07 0.70
C GLY A 420 20.31 -13.83 -0.76
N ARG A 421 20.66 -12.58 -1.09
CA ARG A 421 21.03 -12.21 -2.47
C ARG A 421 22.54 -12.28 -2.67
N PHE A 422 22.93 -12.94 -3.75
CA PHE A 422 24.28 -13.02 -4.27
C PHE A 422 24.62 -11.76 -5.08
N GLY A 423 25.85 -11.23 -4.95
CA GLY A 423 26.35 -10.12 -5.77
C GLY A 423 25.81 -8.71 -5.42
N ARG A 424 24.99 -8.56 -4.37
CA ARG A 424 24.70 -7.26 -3.75
C ARG A 424 25.55 -7.10 -2.50
N SER A 425 26.02 -5.87 -2.25
CA SER A 425 26.64 -5.48 -0.99
C SER A 425 25.60 -5.48 0.14
N GLY A 426 25.15 -6.66 0.55
CA GLY A 426 24.59 -6.85 1.89
C GLY A 426 25.70 -6.68 2.94
N PRO A 427 25.38 -6.76 4.25
CA PRO A 427 26.43 -7.00 5.22
C PRO A 427 27.21 -8.23 4.74
N ARG A 428 28.50 -8.06 4.43
CA ARG A 428 29.37 -9.20 4.17
C ARG A 428 29.21 -10.09 5.40
N LEU A 429 28.72 -11.31 5.21
CA LEU A 429 28.85 -12.34 6.24
C LEU A 429 30.33 -12.36 6.60
N GLU A 430 30.65 -11.86 7.79
CA GLU A 430 32.04 -11.74 8.19
C GLU A 430 32.54 -13.16 8.46
N GLU A 431 33.81 -13.44 8.15
CA GLU A 431 34.41 -14.75 8.45
C GLU A 431 34.34 -15.11 9.95
N THR A 432 33.99 -14.14 10.81
CA THR A 432 33.76 -14.24 12.25
C THR A 432 32.43 -14.92 12.62
N ASP A 433 31.44 -14.97 11.72
CA ASP A 433 30.15 -15.65 11.94
C ASP A 433 30.24 -17.19 11.83
N PHE A 434 31.39 -17.68 11.36
CA PHE A 434 31.66 -19.10 11.15
C PHE A 434 32.73 -19.62 12.10
N SER A 435 32.53 -20.84 12.61
CA SER A 435 33.55 -21.50 13.42
C SER A 435 34.79 -21.83 12.57
N PRO A 436 35.96 -22.09 13.19
CA PRO A 436 37.16 -22.54 12.45
C PRO A 436 36.88 -23.76 11.57
N GLU A 437 36.08 -24.71 12.05
CA GLU A 437 35.70 -25.91 11.30
C GLU A 437 34.81 -25.59 10.09
N GLU A 438 33.86 -24.65 10.25
CA GLU A 438 33.01 -24.20 9.14
C GLU A 438 33.82 -23.48 8.06
N ARG A 439 34.84 -22.71 8.46
CA ARG A 439 35.78 -22.07 7.52
C ARG A 439 36.65 -23.09 6.79
N GLU A 440 37.03 -24.19 7.43
CA GLU A 440 37.74 -25.29 6.78
C GLU A 440 36.86 -25.96 5.71
N LEU A 441 35.57 -26.20 6.01
CA LEU A 441 34.61 -26.72 5.04
C LEU A 441 34.49 -25.82 3.80
N LEU A 442 34.41 -24.50 4.00
CA LEU A 442 34.39 -23.52 2.89
C LEU A 442 35.74 -23.47 2.14
N GLY A 443 36.86 -23.58 2.87
CA GLY A 443 38.21 -23.58 2.31
C GLY A 443 38.49 -24.77 1.40
N ALA A 444 37.85 -25.91 1.63
CA ALA A 444 37.95 -27.11 0.79
C ALA A 444 37.26 -26.96 -0.59
N LEU A 445 36.41 -25.95 -0.77
CA LEU A 445 35.73 -25.68 -2.05
C LEU A 445 36.62 -24.88 -3.02
N ALA A 446 36.32 -24.99 -4.31
CA ALA A 446 36.99 -24.21 -5.35
C ALA A 446 36.76 -22.71 -5.13
N GLN A 447 37.80 -21.89 -5.35
CA GLN A 447 37.77 -20.45 -5.08
C GLN A 447 36.57 -19.73 -5.74
N ALA A 448 36.18 -20.14 -6.95
CA ALA A 448 35.07 -19.57 -7.70
C ALA A 448 33.69 -19.84 -7.07
N GLU A 449 33.57 -20.86 -6.23
CA GLU A 449 32.30 -21.29 -5.63
C GLU A 449 32.16 -20.80 -4.18
N ARG A 450 33.28 -20.38 -3.55
CA ARG A 450 33.33 -20.03 -2.12
C ARG A 450 32.32 -18.94 -1.74
N GLU A 451 32.18 -17.88 -2.54
CA GLU A 451 31.25 -16.79 -2.24
C GLU A 451 29.79 -17.28 -2.17
N GLU A 452 29.37 -18.10 -3.13
CA GLU A 452 28.02 -18.65 -3.16
C GLU A 452 27.80 -19.64 -2.01
N TRP A 453 28.81 -20.46 -1.72
CA TRP A 453 28.73 -21.46 -0.64
C TRP A 453 28.77 -20.86 0.77
N THR A 454 29.46 -19.74 0.97
CA THR A 454 29.37 -18.96 2.21
C THR A 454 27.91 -18.54 2.45
N LEU A 455 27.24 -18.01 1.42
CA LEU A 455 25.85 -17.62 1.52
C LEU A 455 24.91 -18.84 1.70
N ARG A 456 25.12 -19.93 0.96
CA ARG A 456 24.36 -21.19 1.12
C ARG A 456 24.47 -21.73 2.53
N MET A 457 25.68 -21.72 3.11
CA MET A 457 25.91 -22.20 4.47
C MET A 457 25.22 -21.32 5.51
N ALA A 458 25.29 -19.98 5.36
CA ALA A 458 24.58 -19.06 6.25
C ALA A 458 23.07 -19.29 6.22
N CYS A 459 22.47 -19.32 5.02
CA CYS A 459 21.04 -19.60 4.87
C CYS A 459 20.67 -20.99 5.39
N ALA A 460 21.52 -22.00 5.18
CA ALA A 460 21.30 -23.34 5.71
C ALA A 460 21.22 -23.37 7.24
N LYS A 461 22.18 -22.73 7.92
CA LYS A 461 22.19 -22.62 9.39
C LYS A 461 20.90 -21.97 9.88
N GLU A 462 20.44 -20.91 9.23
CA GLU A 462 19.27 -20.17 9.66
C GLU A 462 17.94 -20.87 9.36
N ALA A 463 17.83 -21.52 8.19
CA ALA A 463 16.73 -22.44 7.91
C ALA A 463 16.68 -23.56 8.95
N GLY A 464 17.84 -24.08 9.37
CA GLY A 464 17.93 -25.10 10.42
C GLY A 464 17.40 -24.62 11.77
N LYS A 465 17.80 -23.42 12.22
CA LYS A 465 17.29 -22.83 13.47
C LYS A 465 15.77 -22.66 13.46
N LYS A 466 15.22 -22.17 12.33
CA LYS A 466 13.78 -21.95 12.15
C LYS A 466 12.99 -23.25 12.16
N ALA A 467 13.48 -24.29 11.48
CA ALA A 467 12.84 -25.61 11.48
C ALA A 467 12.69 -26.13 12.92
N LEU A 468 13.71 -25.96 13.74
CA LEU A 468 13.71 -26.45 15.12
C LEU A 468 12.88 -25.61 16.09
N GLY A 469 12.37 -24.43 15.69
CA GLY A 469 11.67 -23.51 16.57
C GLY A 469 12.59 -22.93 17.65
N ARG A 470 13.68 -22.30 17.22
CA ARG A 470 14.74 -21.81 18.10
C ARG A 470 15.02 -20.32 17.90
N ASP A 471 13.96 -19.51 17.79
CA ASP A 471 14.13 -18.06 17.68
C ASP A 471 14.37 -17.44 19.07
N ALA A 472 15.62 -16.98 19.25
CA ALA A 472 16.18 -16.03 20.23
C ALA A 472 15.98 -16.25 21.75
N ALA A 473 14.95 -16.96 22.23
CA ALA A 473 14.57 -16.94 23.66
C ALA A 473 14.95 -18.20 24.47
N ALA A 474 15.25 -19.34 23.83
CA ALA A 474 15.64 -20.57 24.51
C ALA A 474 16.94 -21.09 23.92
N ASP A 475 18.06 -20.95 24.64
CA ASP A 475 19.43 -21.30 24.23
C ASP A 475 19.71 -22.81 24.35
N PRO A 476 19.84 -23.57 23.23
CA PRO A 476 20.20 -24.97 23.20
C PRO A 476 21.60 -25.17 22.56
N GLY A 477 22.42 -24.12 22.44
CA GLY A 477 23.72 -24.14 21.76
C GLY A 477 23.67 -23.88 20.23
N PRO A 478 24.82 -23.54 19.62
CA PRO A 478 24.88 -23.06 18.23
C PRO A 478 24.60 -24.17 17.20
N VAL A 479 23.82 -23.86 16.17
CA VAL A 479 23.71 -24.68 14.95
C VAL A 479 24.99 -24.51 14.13
N ARG A 480 25.68 -25.61 13.86
CA ARG A 480 26.96 -25.61 13.12
C ARG A 480 26.88 -26.46 11.86
N ALA A 481 27.47 -26.00 10.76
CA ALA A 481 27.67 -26.84 9.58
C ALA A 481 28.76 -27.89 9.86
N ILE A 482 28.44 -29.16 9.61
CA ILE A 482 29.35 -30.29 9.83
C ILE A 482 29.76 -31.00 8.54
N ALA A 483 29.08 -30.74 7.43
CA ALA A 483 29.47 -31.19 6.09
C ALA A 483 28.78 -30.36 5.01
N ILE A 484 29.45 -30.21 3.86
CA ILE A 484 28.89 -29.65 2.63
C ILE A 484 28.90 -30.77 1.58
N ASP A 485 27.77 -30.98 0.90
CA ASP A 485 27.72 -31.73 -0.35
C ASP A 485 27.42 -30.76 -1.48
N ALA A 486 28.46 -30.40 -2.23
CA ALA A 486 28.34 -29.41 -3.28
C ALA A 486 27.56 -29.92 -4.51
N VAL A 487 27.60 -31.23 -4.76
CA VAL A 487 26.91 -31.87 -5.88
C VAL A 487 25.41 -31.92 -5.62
N GLN A 488 25.02 -32.28 -4.40
CA GLN A 488 23.61 -32.34 -4.00
C GLN A 488 23.05 -30.98 -3.56
N GLY A 489 23.90 -29.99 -3.32
CA GLY A 489 23.47 -28.68 -2.83
C GLY A 489 23.06 -28.69 -1.36
N THR A 490 23.65 -29.56 -0.52
CA THR A 490 23.20 -29.75 0.86
C THR A 490 24.25 -29.35 1.89
N VAL A 491 23.77 -28.94 3.07
CA VAL A 491 24.58 -28.66 4.24
C VAL A 491 24.02 -29.49 5.39
N ARG A 492 24.87 -30.36 5.95
CA ARG A 492 24.53 -31.11 7.15
C ARG A 492 24.83 -30.25 8.37
N LEU A 493 23.88 -30.16 9.29
CA LEU A 493 23.92 -29.30 10.47
C LEU A 493 23.95 -30.16 11.73
N GLY A 494 24.90 -29.85 12.63
CA GLY A 494 25.00 -30.42 13.96
C GLY A 494 24.43 -29.47 15.02
N MET A 495 23.84 -30.04 16.06
CA MET A 495 23.34 -29.32 17.23
C MET A 495 24.27 -29.56 18.43
N GLY A 496 24.62 -28.50 19.16
CA GLY A 496 25.40 -28.66 20.40
C GLY A 496 24.67 -29.57 21.39
N GLY A 497 25.33 -30.67 21.81
CA GLY A 497 24.89 -31.46 22.98
C GLY A 497 24.18 -32.81 22.75
N ALA A 498 23.89 -33.26 21.53
CA ALA A 498 23.34 -34.62 21.32
C ALA A 498 23.68 -35.26 19.95
N PRO A 499 24.16 -36.52 19.90
CA PRO A 499 24.48 -37.24 18.66
C PRO A 499 23.26 -37.66 17.81
N ALA A 500 22.03 -37.52 18.33
CA ALA A 500 20.78 -37.85 17.64
C ALA A 500 20.13 -36.66 16.88
N GLY A 501 20.84 -35.53 16.75
CA GLY A 501 20.26 -34.24 16.38
C GLY A 501 20.66 -33.66 15.01
N ASN A 502 21.21 -34.45 14.09
CA ASN A 502 21.65 -33.90 12.82
C ASN A 502 20.48 -33.56 11.90
N LEU A 503 20.53 -32.37 11.30
CA LEU A 503 19.54 -31.85 10.35
C LEU A 503 20.21 -31.63 9.00
N THR A 504 19.52 -31.94 7.90
CA THR A 504 20.01 -31.57 6.57
C THR A 504 19.24 -30.35 6.09
N ALA A 505 19.98 -29.32 5.69
CA ALA A 505 19.44 -28.18 4.96
C ALA A 505 19.77 -28.34 3.48
N TRP A 506 18.79 -28.05 2.64
CA TRP A 506 18.89 -28.15 1.19
C TRP A 506 18.92 -26.76 0.60
N THR A 507 19.89 -26.50 -0.26
CA THR A 507 20.19 -25.17 -0.76
C THR A 507 20.10 -25.11 -2.28
N GLY A 508 19.66 -23.98 -2.82
CA GLY A 508 19.52 -23.77 -4.26
C GLY A 508 19.72 -22.30 -4.62
N ARG A 509 20.14 -22.05 -5.85
CA ARG A 509 20.22 -20.70 -6.42
C ARG A 509 19.15 -20.49 -7.49
N HIS A 510 18.42 -19.39 -7.39
CA HIS A 510 17.37 -18.97 -8.29
C HIS A 510 17.66 -17.55 -8.82
N GLY A 511 18.52 -17.47 -9.84
CA GLY A 511 19.05 -16.18 -10.32
C GLY A 511 20.07 -15.61 -9.32
N ASP A 512 19.79 -14.43 -8.78
CA ASP A 512 20.59 -13.78 -7.74
C ASP A 512 20.22 -14.23 -6.32
N LEU A 513 19.19 -15.05 -6.13
CA LEU A 513 18.73 -15.49 -4.83
C LEU A 513 19.28 -16.87 -4.45
N VAL A 514 19.97 -16.98 -3.33
CA VAL A 514 20.29 -18.25 -2.68
C VAL A 514 19.21 -18.53 -1.62
N VAL A 515 18.66 -19.74 -1.63
CA VAL A 515 17.61 -20.18 -0.72
C VAL A 515 18.04 -21.48 -0.06
N ALA A 516 17.75 -21.62 1.23
CA ALA A 516 17.89 -22.85 1.98
C ALA A 516 16.57 -23.24 2.64
N THR A 517 16.26 -24.53 2.67
CA THR A 517 15.14 -25.10 3.41
C THR A 517 15.60 -26.23 4.32
N ALA A 518 14.99 -26.40 5.48
CA ALA A 518 15.28 -27.50 6.40
C ALA A 518 13.99 -28.08 7.01
N LEU A 519 14.01 -29.38 7.35
CA LEU A 519 12.87 -30.11 7.91
C LEU A 519 13.28 -30.90 9.16
N SER A 520 12.67 -30.63 10.32
CA SER A 520 12.92 -31.38 11.55
C SER A 520 11.76 -32.30 11.90
N GLY A 521 12.02 -33.60 12.12
CA GLY A 521 11.00 -34.58 12.54
C GLY A 521 10.42 -35.40 11.38
N GLY A 522 10.80 -36.68 11.32
CA GLY A 522 10.38 -37.65 10.31
C GLY A 522 11.08 -37.47 8.97
N GLY A 523 12.04 -38.36 8.66
CA GLY A 523 12.52 -38.52 7.29
C GLY A 523 11.37 -38.94 6.35
N PRO A 524 11.57 -38.87 5.03
CA PRO A 524 10.57 -39.31 4.05
C PRO A 524 10.03 -40.72 4.35
#